data_AF-A0A6G0PKX2-F1
#
_entry.id   AF-A0A6G0PKX2-F1
#
_cell.length_a   1.000
_cell.length_b   1.000
_cell.length_c   1.000
_cell.angle_alpha   90.00
_cell.angle_beta   90.00
_cell.angle_gamma   90.00
#
_symmetry.space_group_name_H-M   'P 1'
#
loop_
_entity.id
_entity.type
_entity.pdbx_description
1 polymer ?
#
loop_
_entity_poly.entity_id
_entity_poly.type
_entity_poly.pdbx_seq_one_letter_code
_entity_poly.pdbx_strand_id
1 'polypeptide(L)'
;MANQFRSWWIKPLAMYHTDVRHVMLVDVDDIFVKNPAVLRDLDGYTSTGTTFFYDRVVKNCRRFMSGVDRGMQYMDKLISTFDYKRFNISGEAKPSENALKSFAYNNNTCHEMDSSLVLVDKERVGQAAMDVMLWFITEEHFRYQFSFGDKETFWLSMEVAHVPYFFSPWGVSVVSSSPNKDMKKHPDTLCGSILQYMPVDDNNPEMLYVNGKALVDPYPSGVDGVATARRQNLYNTFPTHMVPRQKRAPTKPSRQQFTIECMVGLGSTPLPDSFASALMRRRLHFLGVTTGVLGSLHHCETYSHNF
;
A
#
# COMPACT_ATOMS: atom_id res chain seq x y z
N MET A 1 -8.84 -17.99 -18.98
CA MET A 1 -8.02 -16.76 -18.95
C MET A 1 -8.62 -15.69 -18.03
N ALA A 2 -9.84 -15.18 -18.28
CA ALA A 2 -10.46 -14.12 -17.44
C ALA A 2 -10.51 -14.40 -15.92
N ASN A 3 -10.75 -15.64 -15.49
CA ASN A 3 -10.79 -15.99 -14.06
C ASN A 3 -9.45 -15.75 -13.32
N GLN A 4 -8.31 -15.75 -14.02
CA GLN A 4 -6.99 -15.50 -13.41
C GLN A 4 -6.84 -14.04 -12.95
N PHE A 5 -7.65 -13.14 -13.51
CA PHE A 5 -7.67 -11.70 -13.19
C PHE A 5 -8.76 -11.29 -12.21
N ARG A 6 -9.58 -12.24 -11.71
CA ARG A 6 -10.57 -12.01 -10.63
C ARG A 6 -9.89 -11.99 -9.26
N SER A 7 -8.87 -11.14 -9.13
CA SER A 7 -8.02 -10.97 -7.95
C SER A 7 -7.45 -9.55 -7.95
N TRP A 8 -6.40 -9.29 -7.16
CA TRP A 8 -5.71 -8.00 -7.14
C TRP A 8 -5.22 -7.52 -8.52
N TRP A 9 -4.97 -8.45 -9.46
CA TRP A 9 -4.58 -8.13 -10.85
C TRP A 9 -5.61 -7.31 -11.64
N ILE A 10 -6.84 -7.15 -11.14
CA ILE A 10 -7.83 -6.26 -11.75
C ILE A 10 -7.41 -4.79 -11.68
N LYS A 11 -6.65 -4.37 -10.66
CA LYS A 11 -6.19 -2.99 -10.47
C LYS A 11 -5.31 -2.51 -11.64
N PRO A 12 -4.20 -3.19 -11.99
CA PRO A 12 -3.35 -2.73 -13.08
C PRO A 12 -4.02 -2.95 -14.46
N LEU A 13 -4.94 -3.92 -14.60
CA LEU A 13 -5.80 -4.00 -15.80
C LEU A 13 -6.69 -2.75 -15.95
N ALA A 14 -7.31 -2.29 -14.86
CA ALA A 14 -8.12 -1.07 -14.87
C ALA A 14 -7.25 0.16 -15.18
N MET A 15 -6.04 0.25 -14.62
CA MET A 15 -5.07 1.30 -14.93
C MET A 15 -4.72 1.33 -16.43
N TYR A 16 -4.44 0.16 -17.02
CA TYR A 16 -4.06 0.05 -18.42
C TYR A 16 -5.22 0.40 -19.37
N HIS A 17 -6.39 -0.19 -19.16
CA HIS A 17 -7.52 -0.11 -20.10
C HIS A 17 -8.40 1.13 -19.97
N THR A 18 -8.30 1.89 -18.87
CA THR A 18 -9.07 3.13 -18.75
C THR A 18 -8.47 4.23 -19.64
N ASP A 19 -9.32 4.99 -20.35
CA ASP A 19 -8.87 6.14 -21.16
C ASP A 19 -8.65 7.41 -20.33
N VAL A 20 -8.89 7.34 -19.01
CA VAL A 20 -8.67 8.47 -18.09
C VAL A 20 -7.18 8.75 -17.95
N ARG A 21 -6.77 9.99 -18.21
CA ARG A 21 -5.38 10.44 -18.02
C ARG A 21 -4.90 10.34 -16.57
N HIS A 22 -5.61 11.00 -15.65
CA HIS A 22 -5.23 11.08 -14.24
C HIS A 22 -6.00 10.03 -13.42
N VAL A 23 -5.44 8.82 -13.33
CA VAL A 23 -6.07 7.70 -12.63
C VAL A 23 -5.68 7.71 -11.17
N MET A 24 -6.67 7.51 -10.29
CA MET A 24 -6.48 7.23 -8.87
C MET A 24 -7.20 5.92 -8.56
N LEU A 25 -6.45 4.86 -8.29
CA LEU A 25 -6.99 3.60 -7.80
C LEU A 25 -6.99 3.64 -6.27
N VAL A 26 -8.10 3.23 -5.69
CA VAL A 26 -8.36 3.27 -4.25
C VAL A 26 -8.94 1.93 -3.84
N ASP A 27 -8.39 1.32 -2.80
CA ASP A 27 -8.98 0.12 -2.23
C ASP A 27 -10.33 0.43 -1.61
N VAL A 28 -11.27 -0.50 -1.80
CA VAL A 28 -12.65 -0.29 -1.34
C VAL A 28 -12.70 -0.13 0.17
N ASP A 29 -11.76 -0.66 0.93
CA ASP A 29 -11.75 -0.55 2.39
C ASP A 29 -10.93 0.62 2.93
N ASP A 30 -10.41 1.51 2.09
CA ASP A 30 -9.67 2.69 2.55
C ASP A 30 -10.57 3.68 3.31
N ILE A 31 -10.00 4.24 4.39
CA ILE A 31 -10.61 5.26 5.24
C ILE A 31 -9.75 6.52 5.16
N PHE A 32 -10.22 7.51 4.40
CA PHE A 32 -9.56 8.81 4.28
C PHE A 32 -9.94 9.76 5.41
N VAL A 33 -8.93 10.37 6.03
CA VAL A 33 -9.09 11.52 6.95
C VAL A 33 -8.82 12.86 6.27
N LYS A 34 -8.15 12.83 5.11
CA LYS A 34 -7.91 13.99 4.24
C LYS A 34 -8.39 13.68 2.84
N ASN A 35 -8.92 14.68 2.15
CA ASN A 35 -9.37 14.54 0.76
C ASN A 35 -8.18 14.10 -0.12
N PRO A 36 -8.20 12.90 -0.74
CA PRO A 36 -7.07 12.41 -1.53
C PRO A 36 -6.87 13.16 -2.85
N ALA A 37 -7.84 13.96 -3.31
CA ALA A 37 -7.71 14.75 -4.53
C ALA A 37 -6.51 15.71 -4.49
N VAL A 38 -6.15 16.20 -3.30
CA VAL A 38 -5.01 17.12 -3.09
C VAL A 38 -3.67 16.51 -3.49
N LEU A 39 -3.57 15.18 -3.56
CA LEU A 39 -2.34 14.50 -3.96
C LEU A 39 -1.92 14.83 -5.40
N ARG A 40 -2.88 15.19 -6.27
CA ARG A 40 -2.61 15.59 -7.65
C ARG A 40 -1.88 16.93 -7.76
N ASP A 41 -1.96 17.75 -6.73
CA ASP A 41 -1.36 19.07 -6.71
C ASP A 41 0.01 19.08 -6.01
N LEU A 42 0.44 17.94 -5.44
CA LEU A 42 1.72 17.82 -4.74
C LEU A 42 2.88 17.63 -5.72
N ASP A 43 4.04 18.18 -5.35
CA ASP A 43 5.27 18.18 -6.16
C ASP A 43 5.67 16.79 -6.64
N GLY A 44 5.52 15.75 -5.82
CA GLY A 44 5.81 14.38 -6.21
C GLY A 44 4.98 13.91 -7.42
N TYR A 45 3.68 14.22 -7.42
CA TYR A 45 2.79 13.88 -8.53
C TYR A 45 2.99 14.81 -9.73
N THR A 46 3.10 16.12 -9.52
CA THR A 46 3.21 17.07 -10.64
C THR A 46 4.53 16.93 -11.40
N SER A 47 5.62 16.54 -10.71
CA SER A 47 6.93 16.30 -11.32
C SER A 47 7.01 14.96 -12.07
N THR A 48 6.56 13.86 -11.45
CA THR A 48 6.76 12.49 -11.99
C THR A 48 5.51 11.89 -12.65
N GLY A 49 4.33 12.37 -12.28
CA GLY A 49 3.04 11.80 -12.70
C GLY A 49 2.62 10.62 -11.85
N THR A 50 3.30 10.33 -10.74
CA THR A 50 2.98 9.18 -9.90
C THR A 50 2.98 9.57 -8.42
N THR A 51 2.23 8.80 -7.62
CA THR A 51 2.37 8.85 -6.17
C THR A 51 2.16 7.46 -5.61
N PHE A 52 3.22 6.89 -5.05
CA PHE A 52 3.24 5.57 -4.46
C PHE A 52 3.60 5.64 -2.97
N PHE A 53 3.18 4.62 -2.22
CA PHE A 53 3.42 4.51 -0.79
C PHE A 53 4.16 3.22 -0.48
N TYR A 54 4.94 3.22 0.60
CA TYR A 54 5.70 2.05 0.99
C TYR A 54 4.85 1.07 1.79
N ASP A 55 5.14 -0.22 1.62
CA ASP A 55 4.67 -1.28 2.51
C ASP A 55 5.67 -1.51 3.67
N ARG A 56 5.30 -2.40 4.59
CA ARG A 56 6.08 -2.83 5.74
C ARG A 56 7.39 -3.49 5.33
N VAL A 57 8.42 -3.22 6.11
CA VAL A 57 9.74 -3.82 5.94
C VAL A 57 9.77 -5.17 6.64
N VAL A 58 9.46 -6.23 5.89
CA VAL A 58 9.52 -7.61 6.37
C VAL A 58 10.95 -8.15 6.31
N LYS A 59 11.61 -8.28 7.47
CA LYS A 59 12.96 -8.83 7.59
C LYS A 59 13.01 -10.32 7.21
N ASN A 60 14.17 -10.76 6.75
CA ASN A 60 14.46 -12.17 6.42
C ASN A 60 13.50 -12.78 5.39
N CYS A 61 12.83 -11.95 4.60
CA CYS A 61 11.99 -12.39 3.51
C CYS A 61 12.85 -12.48 2.24
N ARG A 62 13.03 -13.69 1.71
CA ARG A 62 13.82 -13.99 0.49
C ARG A 62 12.92 -14.54 -0.62
N ARG A 63 11.81 -13.85 -0.86
CA ARG A 63 10.76 -14.22 -1.83
C ARG A 63 10.38 -12.98 -2.61
N PHE A 64 9.66 -13.16 -3.72
CA PHE A 64 9.13 -12.05 -4.52
C PHE A 64 10.27 -11.12 -4.95
N MET A 65 10.24 -9.83 -4.58
CA MET A 65 11.25 -8.87 -5.04
C MET A 65 12.68 -9.18 -4.56
N SER A 66 12.82 -9.77 -3.37
CA SER A 66 14.11 -10.23 -2.82
C SER A 66 14.38 -11.72 -3.07
N GLY A 67 13.61 -12.33 -3.97
CA GLY A 67 13.75 -13.73 -4.35
C GLY A 67 14.88 -13.96 -5.35
N VAL A 68 15.17 -15.24 -5.58
CA VAL A 68 16.13 -15.70 -6.59
C VAL A 68 15.37 -16.31 -7.76
N ASP A 69 15.73 -15.93 -8.98
CA ASP A 69 15.16 -16.43 -10.23
C ASP A 69 16.26 -17.00 -11.13
N ARG A 70 16.34 -18.33 -11.20
CA ARG A 70 17.38 -19.07 -11.95
C ARG A 70 18.81 -18.65 -11.60
N GLY A 71 19.09 -18.53 -10.31
CA GLY A 71 20.44 -18.26 -9.79
C GLY A 71 20.84 -16.78 -9.69
N MET A 72 19.99 -15.86 -10.12
CA MET A 72 20.18 -14.41 -9.94
C MET A 72 19.09 -13.81 -9.07
N GLN A 73 19.37 -12.71 -8.37
CA GLN A 73 18.31 -11.97 -7.69
C GLN A 73 17.27 -11.53 -8.73
N TYR A 74 15.98 -11.65 -8.40
CA TYR A 74 14.89 -11.36 -9.33
C TYR A 74 14.98 -9.96 -9.93
N MET A 75 15.19 -8.94 -9.11
CA MET A 75 15.25 -7.55 -9.59
C MET A 75 16.48 -7.27 -10.45
N ASP A 76 17.67 -7.74 -10.04
CA ASP A 76 18.87 -7.66 -10.88
C ASP A 76 18.66 -8.32 -12.24
N LYS A 77 18.04 -9.50 -12.26
CA LYS A 77 17.75 -10.22 -13.50
C LYS A 77 16.71 -9.48 -14.34
N LEU A 78 15.64 -8.99 -13.72
CA LEU A 78 14.60 -8.22 -14.40
C LEU A 78 15.24 -7.04 -15.13
N ILE A 79 16.00 -6.20 -14.43
CA ILE A 79 16.64 -5.02 -15.03
C ILE A 79 17.68 -5.43 -16.08
N SER A 80 18.56 -6.39 -15.80
CA SER A 80 19.65 -6.73 -16.73
C SER A 80 19.22 -7.51 -17.97
N THR A 81 18.08 -8.21 -17.94
CA THR A 81 17.66 -9.13 -19.02
C THR A 81 16.33 -8.75 -19.67
N PHE A 82 15.68 -7.66 -19.25
CA PHE A 82 14.46 -7.19 -19.88
C PHE A 82 14.67 -6.84 -21.36
N ASP A 83 13.69 -7.13 -22.21
CA ASP A 83 13.75 -6.79 -23.63
C ASP A 83 13.32 -5.34 -23.86
N TYR A 84 14.20 -4.40 -23.50
CA TYR A 84 13.95 -2.96 -23.65
C TYR A 84 13.63 -2.56 -25.10
N LYS A 85 14.21 -3.26 -26.08
CA LYS A 85 13.99 -2.98 -27.50
C LYS A 85 12.55 -3.27 -27.92
N ARG A 86 11.94 -4.34 -27.38
CA ARG A 86 10.53 -4.68 -27.64
C ARG A 86 9.56 -3.54 -27.31
N PHE A 87 9.90 -2.70 -26.33
CA PHE A 87 9.04 -1.60 -25.86
C PHE A 87 9.55 -0.21 -26.29
N ASN A 88 10.51 -0.14 -27.22
CA ASN A 88 11.15 1.10 -27.66
C ASN A 88 11.76 1.93 -26.52
N ILE A 89 12.26 1.28 -25.46
CA ILE A 89 12.91 1.95 -24.34
C ILE A 89 14.40 2.09 -24.65
N SER A 90 14.90 3.32 -24.61
CA SER A 90 16.31 3.63 -24.75
C SER A 90 17.00 3.80 -23.39
N GLY A 91 18.32 3.66 -23.36
CA GLY A 91 19.14 3.83 -22.16
C GLY A 91 19.86 2.55 -21.77
N GLU A 92 20.67 2.64 -20.73
CA GLU A 92 21.39 1.49 -20.20
C GLU A 92 20.48 0.70 -19.24
N ALA A 93 20.56 -0.63 -19.31
CA ALA A 93 19.86 -1.54 -18.39
C ALA A 93 20.47 -1.46 -16.99
N LYS A 94 20.16 -0.39 -16.26
CA LYS A 94 20.70 -0.09 -14.93
C LYS A 94 19.60 0.42 -14.00
N PRO A 95 19.67 0.09 -12.70
CA PRO A 95 18.72 0.59 -11.72
C PRO A 95 18.83 2.13 -11.59
N SER A 96 17.68 2.78 -11.42
CA SER A 96 17.59 4.19 -11.08
C SER A 96 18.10 4.48 -9.66
N GLU A 97 18.32 5.76 -9.34
CA GLU A 97 18.63 6.14 -7.95
C GLU A 97 17.54 5.71 -6.95
N ASN A 98 16.28 5.67 -7.38
CA ASN A 98 15.17 5.22 -6.53
C ASN A 98 15.25 3.72 -6.29
N ALA A 99 15.50 2.92 -7.33
CA ALA A 99 15.72 1.49 -7.19
C ALA A 99 16.96 1.17 -6.33
N LEU A 100 18.06 1.91 -6.48
CA LEU A 100 19.24 1.73 -5.63
C LEU A 100 18.97 2.02 -4.15
N LYS A 101 18.02 2.91 -3.83
CA LYS A 101 17.58 3.19 -2.44
C LYS A 101 16.51 2.20 -1.95
N SER A 102 15.93 1.40 -2.84
CA SER A 102 14.84 0.47 -2.54
C SER A 102 15.26 -0.60 -1.54
N PHE A 103 14.43 -0.86 -0.54
CA PHE A 103 14.72 -1.94 0.42
C PHE A 103 14.51 -3.31 -0.22
N ALA A 104 13.54 -3.44 -1.13
CA ALA A 104 13.33 -4.65 -1.90
C ALA A 104 14.53 -4.97 -2.81
N TYR A 105 15.01 -3.98 -3.57
CA TYR A 105 16.21 -4.13 -4.42
C TYR A 105 17.43 -4.56 -3.61
N ASN A 106 17.61 -3.98 -2.43
CA ASN A 106 18.73 -4.31 -1.54
C ASN A 106 18.50 -5.56 -0.66
N ASN A 107 17.50 -6.40 -0.95
CA ASN A 107 17.15 -7.61 -0.20
C ASN A 107 16.80 -7.40 1.29
N ASN A 108 16.47 -6.19 1.69
CA ASN A 108 16.06 -5.88 3.06
C ASN A 108 14.60 -6.22 3.33
N THR A 109 13.80 -6.38 2.26
CA THR A 109 12.40 -6.83 2.34
C THR A 109 11.95 -7.48 1.04
N CYS A 110 10.80 -8.15 1.05
CA CYS A 110 10.18 -8.75 -0.13
C CYS A 110 8.99 -7.96 -0.70
N HIS A 111 8.64 -6.84 -0.07
CA HIS A 111 7.58 -5.94 -0.50
C HIS A 111 8.10 -4.50 -0.50
N GLU A 112 7.88 -3.78 -1.59
CA GLU A 112 8.27 -2.38 -1.65
C GLU A 112 7.05 -1.48 -1.48
N MET A 113 6.05 -1.71 -2.33
CA MET A 113 4.92 -0.81 -2.49
C MET A 113 3.66 -1.32 -1.82
N ASP A 114 2.94 -0.39 -1.19
CA ASP A 114 1.54 -0.53 -0.81
C ASP A 114 0.66 0.02 -1.94
N SER A 115 -0.31 -0.78 -2.39
CA SER A 115 -1.20 -0.48 -3.52
C SER A 115 -2.63 -0.14 -3.08
N SER A 116 -2.84 0.14 -1.79
CA SER A 116 -4.14 0.61 -1.28
C SER A 116 -4.55 1.92 -1.97
N LEU A 117 -3.59 2.80 -2.23
CA LEU A 117 -3.76 4.02 -3.02
C LEU A 117 -2.66 4.14 -4.09
N VAL A 118 -3.05 4.26 -5.37
CA VAL A 118 -2.14 4.39 -6.51
C VAL A 118 -2.58 5.54 -7.41
N LEU A 119 -1.68 6.50 -7.67
CA LEU A 119 -1.94 7.60 -8.59
C LEU A 119 -0.99 7.53 -9.79
N VAL A 120 -1.53 7.70 -10.99
CA VAL A 120 -0.77 7.76 -12.25
C VAL A 120 -1.37 8.80 -13.21
N ASP A 121 -0.55 9.69 -13.75
CA ASP A 121 -0.80 10.50 -14.94
C ASP A 121 -0.25 9.73 -16.15
N LYS A 122 -1.16 9.06 -16.89
CA LYS A 122 -0.81 8.17 -18.01
C LYS A 122 -0.08 8.90 -19.14
N GLU A 123 -0.37 10.19 -19.34
CA GLU A 123 0.29 10.99 -20.38
C GLU A 123 1.74 11.26 -20.00
N ARG A 124 1.99 11.61 -18.73
CA ARG A 124 3.33 11.93 -18.24
C ARG A 124 4.25 10.71 -18.15
N VAL A 125 3.73 9.58 -17.68
CA VAL A 125 4.54 8.34 -17.59
C VAL A 125 4.72 7.68 -18.96
N GLY A 126 3.83 7.95 -19.91
CA GLY A 126 3.95 7.52 -21.29
C GLY A 126 3.51 6.06 -21.54
N GLN A 127 3.28 5.77 -22.82
CA GLN A 127 2.74 4.47 -23.26
C GLN A 127 3.71 3.31 -22.99
N ALA A 128 5.02 3.52 -23.09
CA ALA A 128 6.01 2.47 -22.84
C ALA A 128 5.88 1.90 -21.42
N ALA A 129 5.73 2.75 -20.40
CA ALA A 129 5.50 2.31 -19.01
C ALA A 129 4.17 1.54 -18.87
N MET A 130 3.11 1.98 -19.55
CA MET A 130 1.83 1.27 -19.56
C MET A 130 1.96 -0.11 -20.22
N ASP A 131 2.68 -0.23 -21.33
CA ASP A 131 2.86 -1.50 -22.03
C ASP A 131 3.75 -2.47 -21.24
N VAL A 132 4.77 -1.95 -20.54
CA VAL A 132 5.55 -2.75 -19.57
C VAL A 132 4.67 -3.22 -18.42
N MET A 133 3.76 -2.38 -17.91
CA MET A 133 2.78 -2.79 -16.90
C MET A 133 1.89 -3.92 -17.43
N LEU A 134 1.38 -3.80 -18.66
CA LEU A 134 0.60 -4.87 -19.28
C LEU A 134 1.40 -6.16 -19.42
N TRP A 135 2.69 -6.06 -19.79
CA TRP A 135 3.60 -7.20 -19.84
C TRP A 135 3.76 -7.88 -18.49
N PHE A 136 3.91 -7.10 -17.40
CA PHE A 136 3.96 -7.67 -16.06
C PHE A 136 2.70 -8.50 -15.74
N ILE A 137 1.54 -8.00 -16.13
CA ILE A 137 0.24 -8.62 -15.86
C ILE A 137 -0.02 -9.83 -16.76
N THR A 138 0.47 -9.83 -18.00
CA THR A 138 0.07 -10.84 -19.01
C THR A 138 1.14 -11.88 -19.30
N GLU A 139 2.39 -11.64 -18.91
CA GLU A 139 3.50 -12.56 -19.13
C GLU A 139 4.22 -12.87 -17.81
N GLU A 140 4.76 -11.84 -17.16
CA GLU A 140 5.66 -12.04 -16.02
C GLU A 140 4.94 -12.63 -14.80
N HIS A 141 3.71 -12.20 -14.55
CA HIS A 141 2.79 -12.76 -13.56
C HIS A 141 2.69 -14.29 -13.63
N PHE A 142 2.68 -14.86 -14.84
CA PHE A 142 2.53 -16.31 -15.03
C PHE A 142 3.86 -17.06 -14.90
N ARG A 143 4.99 -16.35 -15.03
CA ARG A 143 6.33 -16.91 -14.97
C ARG A 143 6.94 -16.83 -13.57
N TYR A 144 6.74 -15.71 -12.88
CA TYR A 144 7.34 -15.41 -11.59
C TYR A 144 6.27 -15.10 -10.55
N GLN A 145 6.47 -15.59 -9.33
CA GLN A 145 5.52 -15.39 -8.25
C GLN A 145 5.70 -14.00 -7.64
N PHE A 146 4.62 -13.21 -7.61
CA PHE A 146 4.55 -11.93 -6.91
C PHE A 146 3.95 -12.12 -5.52
N SER A 147 4.12 -11.10 -4.68
CA SER A 147 3.73 -11.10 -3.28
C SER A 147 2.22 -11.15 -3.06
N PHE A 148 1.61 -9.98 -2.93
CA PHE A 148 0.17 -9.79 -2.80
C PHE A 148 -0.38 -9.27 -4.13
N GLY A 149 -0.06 -10.00 -5.21
CA GLY A 149 -0.51 -9.69 -6.56
C GLY A 149 0.19 -8.49 -7.20
N ASP A 150 -0.60 -7.49 -7.56
CA ASP A 150 -0.31 -6.39 -8.48
C ASP A 150 0.67 -5.33 -7.95
N LYS A 151 0.78 -5.17 -6.63
CA LYS A 151 1.32 -3.95 -6.01
C LYS A 151 2.70 -3.50 -6.49
N GLU A 152 3.60 -4.45 -6.77
CA GLU A 152 4.96 -4.11 -7.21
C GLU A 152 5.01 -3.70 -8.69
N THR A 153 4.01 -4.09 -9.48
CA THR A 153 4.04 -3.89 -10.94
C THR A 153 3.89 -2.44 -11.35
N PHE A 154 3.26 -1.61 -10.51
CA PHE A 154 3.16 -0.18 -10.78
C PHE A 154 4.54 0.44 -10.85
N TRP A 155 5.27 0.51 -9.74
CA TRP A 155 6.57 1.17 -9.73
C TRP A 155 7.63 0.45 -10.59
N LEU A 156 7.59 -0.88 -10.68
CA LEU A 156 8.50 -1.64 -11.55
C LEU A 156 8.29 -1.30 -13.03
N SER A 157 7.05 -1.02 -13.45
CA SER A 157 6.79 -0.62 -14.83
C SER A 157 7.45 0.72 -15.17
N MET A 158 7.44 1.69 -14.25
CA MET A 158 8.16 2.95 -14.42
C MET A 158 9.69 2.75 -14.36
N GLU A 159 10.18 1.94 -13.41
CA GLU A 159 11.60 1.64 -13.28
C GLU A 159 12.18 1.01 -14.55
N VAL A 160 11.55 -0.05 -15.06
CA VAL A 160 11.98 -0.74 -16.29
C VAL A 160 11.75 0.13 -17.53
N ALA A 161 10.76 1.02 -17.54
CA ALA A 161 10.57 1.98 -18.63
C ALA A 161 11.53 3.17 -18.59
N HIS A 162 12.42 3.26 -17.60
CA HIS A 162 13.30 4.42 -17.35
C HIS A 162 12.52 5.74 -17.19
N VAL A 163 11.33 5.66 -16.59
CA VAL A 163 10.46 6.80 -16.33
C VAL A 163 10.57 7.20 -14.86
N PRO A 164 10.76 8.50 -14.54
CA PRO A 164 10.76 8.96 -13.16
C PRO A 164 9.46 8.62 -12.45
N TYR A 165 9.56 8.17 -11.20
CA TYR A 165 8.41 7.91 -10.32
C TYR A 165 8.68 8.41 -8.90
N PHE A 166 7.60 8.62 -8.15
CA PHE A 166 7.65 9.18 -6.81
C PHE A 166 7.03 8.22 -5.78
N PHE A 167 7.84 7.90 -4.77
CA PHE A 167 7.37 7.33 -3.51
C PHE A 167 7.29 8.42 -2.44
N SER A 168 6.29 8.32 -1.57
CA SER A 168 6.21 9.11 -0.34
C SER A 168 7.57 9.11 0.39
N PRO A 169 8.05 10.26 0.90
CA PRO A 169 9.30 10.30 1.68
C PRO A 169 9.19 9.58 3.03
N TRP A 170 7.96 9.20 3.43
CA TRP A 170 7.65 8.59 4.70
C TRP A 170 7.46 7.08 4.58
N GLY A 171 7.91 6.36 5.61
CA GLY A 171 7.60 4.94 5.75
C GLY A 171 6.14 4.70 6.08
N VAL A 172 5.72 3.45 5.90
CA VAL A 172 4.40 2.98 6.32
C VAL A 172 4.19 3.17 7.83
N SER A 173 2.95 3.42 8.23
CA SER A 173 2.50 3.36 9.62
C SER A 173 1.46 2.25 9.78
N VAL A 174 1.05 1.97 11.02
CA VAL A 174 -0.09 1.09 11.29
C VAL A 174 -0.95 1.65 12.41
N VAL A 175 -2.22 1.28 12.37
CA VAL A 175 -3.17 1.53 13.45
C VAL A 175 -3.19 0.33 14.40
N SER A 176 -3.13 0.59 15.71
CA SER A 176 -3.27 -0.46 16.72
C SER A 176 -4.58 -1.21 16.51
N SER A 177 -4.50 -2.52 16.22
CA SER A 177 -5.67 -3.40 16.00
C SER A 177 -5.76 -4.52 17.03
N SER A 178 -4.76 -4.67 17.90
CA SER A 178 -4.73 -5.69 18.94
C SER A 178 -5.72 -5.37 20.07
N PRO A 179 -6.75 -6.19 20.31
CA PRO A 179 -7.64 -6.00 21.45
C PRO A 179 -6.91 -6.34 22.78
N ASN A 180 -7.48 -5.89 23.90
CA ASN A 180 -7.09 -6.24 25.28
C ASN A 180 -5.77 -5.64 25.81
N LYS A 181 -5.82 -4.35 26.16
CA LYS A 181 -4.75 -3.64 26.90
C LYS A 181 -3.39 -3.68 26.17
N ASP A 182 -3.40 -3.72 24.84
CA ASP A 182 -2.19 -3.80 24.01
C ASP A 182 -1.23 -2.64 24.31
N MET A 183 -1.75 -1.41 24.34
CA MET A 183 -0.97 -0.23 24.71
C MET A 183 -0.32 -0.28 26.11
N LYS A 184 -0.88 -1.08 27.04
CA LYS A 184 -0.26 -1.28 28.36
C LYS A 184 0.87 -2.31 28.32
N LYS A 185 0.79 -3.30 27.41
CA LYS A 185 1.77 -4.39 27.28
C LYS A 185 2.88 -4.05 26.29
N HIS A 186 2.55 -3.30 25.25
CA HIS A 186 3.35 -3.02 24.07
C HIS A 186 3.21 -1.52 23.71
N PRO A 187 3.70 -0.60 24.57
CA PRO A 187 3.51 0.83 24.38
C PRO A 187 4.21 1.40 23.14
N ASP A 188 5.21 0.71 22.60
CA ASP A 188 6.05 1.15 21.47
C ASP A 188 5.93 0.24 20.22
N THR A 189 5.00 -0.71 20.24
CA THR A 189 4.84 -1.73 19.20
C THR A 189 3.37 -1.87 18.84
N LEU A 190 3.01 -1.50 17.63
CA LEU A 190 1.64 -1.60 17.14
C LEU A 190 1.53 -2.64 16.03
N CYS A 191 0.44 -3.40 16.05
CA CYS A 191 0.10 -4.37 15.00
C CYS A 191 -1.28 -4.04 14.43
N GLY A 192 -1.42 -4.01 13.11
CA GLY A 192 -2.72 -3.81 12.49
C GLY A 192 -2.68 -3.22 11.08
N SER A 193 -3.81 -2.64 10.68
CA SER A 193 -4.04 -2.02 9.38
C SER A 193 -2.99 -0.99 8.98
N ILE A 194 -2.61 -0.98 7.69
CA ILE A 194 -1.68 0.00 7.11
C ILE A 194 -2.29 1.40 7.23
N LEU A 195 -1.47 2.37 7.62
CA LEU A 195 -1.75 3.79 7.60
C LEU A 195 -0.68 4.50 6.78
N GLN A 196 -1.09 5.48 5.99
CA GLN A 196 -0.16 6.34 5.26
C GLN A 196 -0.33 7.81 5.68
N TYR A 197 0.79 8.52 5.72
CA TYR A 197 0.85 9.96 5.93
C TYR A 197 0.80 10.71 4.60
N MET A 198 0.47 12.00 4.66
CA MET A 198 0.63 12.90 3.53
C MET A 198 2.06 12.84 3.00
N PRO A 199 2.28 12.67 1.68
CA PRO A 199 3.61 12.48 1.11
C PRO A 199 4.33 13.82 0.87
N VAL A 200 4.35 14.67 1.90
CA VAL A 200 4.99 15.99 1.91
C VAL A 200 6.14 15.96 2.89
N ASP A 201 7.34 16.37 2.47
CA ASP A 201 8.53 16.43 3.33
C ASP A 201 8.48 17.70 4.19
N ASP A 202 7.62 17.69 5.21
CA ASP A 202 7.45 18.78 6.17
C ASP A 202 7.61 18.29 7.62
N ASN A 203 7.33 19.17 8.58
CA ASN A 203 7.31 18.84 10.01
C ASN A 203 5.91 18.52 10.55
N ASN A 204 4.85 18.58 9.73
CA ASN A 204 3.47 18.33 10.15
C ASN A 204 3.05 16.89 9.81
N PRO A 205 2.97 15.94 10.76
CA PRO A 205 2.70 14.53 10.52
C PRO A 205 1.21 14.27 10.22
N GLU A 206 0.71 14.85 9.14
CA GLU A 206 -0.68 14.77 8.76
C GLU A 206 -1.00 13.39 8.17
N MET A 207 -1.94 12.72 8.82
CA MET A 207 -2.46 11.43 8.40
C MET A 207 -3.27 11.60 7.10
N LEU A 208 -3.13 10.66 6.16
CA LEU A 208 -3.90 10.66 4.90
C LEU A 208 -5.02 9.62 4.94
N TYR A 209 -4.67 8.33 5.09
CA TYR A 209 -5.64 7.24 5.06
C TYR A 209 -5.19 5.99 5.83
N VAL A 210 -6.14 5.09 6.07
CA VAL A 210 -5.92 3.75 6.63
C VAL A 210 -6.57 2.72 5.72
N ASN A 211 -5.85 1.63 5.41
CA ASN A 211 -6.45 0.47 4.77
C ASN A 211 -7.33 -0.28 5.78
N GLY A 212 -8.65 -0.16 5.63
CA GLY A 212 -9.60 -0.36 6.70
C GLY A 212 -10.12 -1.78 6.90
N LYS A 213 -9.58 -2.83 6.24
CA LYS A 213 -10.16 -4.19 6.28
C LYS A 213 -10.62 -4.65 7.67
N ALA A 214 -9.70 -4.72 8.63
CA ALA A 214 -9.97 -5.15 10.00
C ALA A 214 -10.65 -4.07 10.87
N LEU A 215 -10.87 -2.88 10.34
CA LEU A 215 -11.57 -1.79 11.01
C LEU A 215 -13.02 -1.64 10.56
N VAL A 216 -13.35 -2.09 9.35
CA VAL A 216 -14.66 -1.92 8.73
C VAL A 216 -15.50 -3.18 8.83
N ASP A 217 -14.91 -4.33 8.50
CA ASP A 217 -15.59 -5.63 8.52
C ASP A 217 -15.39 -6.32 9.89
N PRO A 218 -16.46 -6.60 10.65
CA PRO A 218 -16.38 -7.38 11.89
C PRO A 218 -15.81 -8.79 11.71
N TYR A 219 -15.93 -9.35 10.51
CA TYR A 219 -15.49 -10.69 10.15
C TYR A 219 -14.63 -10.67 8.88
N PRO A 220 -13.43 -10.03 8.92
CA PRO A 220 -12.62 -9.78 7.73
C PRO A 220 -12.05 -11.07 7.08
N SER A 221 -12.20 -12.22 7.77
CA SER A 221 -11.86 -13.56 7.28
C SER A 221 -13.09 -14.47 7.12
N GLY A 222 -14.31 -13.89 7.16
CA GLY A 222 -15.57 -14.62 7.25
C GLY A 222 -15.89 -15.09 8.66
N VAL A 223 -17.17 -15.39 8.92
CA VAL A 223 -17.67 -15.85 10.23
C VAL A 223 -16.99 -17.16 10.65
N ASP A 224 -16.80 -18.09 9.71
CA ASP A 224 -16.13 -19.37 9.96
C ASP A 224 -14.62 -19.19 10.26
N GLY A 225 -14.02 -18.11 9.75
CA GLY A 225 -12.60 -17.81 9.91
C GLY A 225 -12.22 -17.26 11.29
N VAL A 226 -13.19 -16.80 12.08
CA VAL A 226 -12.97 -16.10 13.36
C VAL A 226 -12.13 -16.91 14.34
N ALA A 227 -12.41 -18.21 14.46
CA ALA A 227 -11.70 -19.09 15.39
C ALA A 227 -10.21 -19.23 15.09
N THR A 228 -9.81 -19.02 13.82
CA THR A 228 -8.43 -19.14 13.33
C THR A 228 -7.78 -17.80 12.99
N ALA A 229 -8.54 -16.70 13.10
CA ALA A 229 -8.07 -15.37 12.78
C ALA A 229 -6.95 -14.96 13.73
N ARG A 230 -5.88 -14.42 13.16
CA ARG A 230 -4.77 -13.88 13.95
C ARG A 230 -5.25 -12.63 14.69
N ARG A 231 -4.74 -12.39 15.91
CA ARG A 231 -5.22 -11.30 16.79
C ARG A 231 -5.20 -9.92 16.15
N GLN A 232 -4.21 -9.64 15.31
CA GLN A 232 -4.04 -8.38 14.59
C GLN A 232 -4.99 -8.20 13.39
N ASN A 233 -5.63 -9.29 12.96
CA ASN A 233 -6.67 -9.29 11.92
C ASN A 233 -8.07 -9.34 12.54
N LEU A 234 -8.18 -9.28 13.88
CA LEU A 234 -9.46 -9.18 14.55
C LEU A 234 -9.99 -7.76 14.43
N TYR A 235 -11.31 -7.66 14.40
CA TYR A 235 -12.00 -6.39 14.36
C TYR A 235 -11.65 -5.52 15.56
N ASN A 236 -11.11 -4.33 15.31
CA ASN A 236 -10.87 -3.35 16.36
C ASN A 236 -11.95 -2.26 16.36
N THR A 237 -12.83 -2.30 17.35
CA THR A 237 -13.93 -1.33 17.48
C THR A 237 -13.43 0.10 17.72
N PHE A 238 -12.37 0.31 18.50
CA PHE A 238 -11.91 1.65 18.88
C PHE A 238 -10.38 1.73 18.92
N PRO A 239 -9.72 1.85 17.76
CA PRO A 239 -8.30 2.11 17.72
C PRO A 239 -7.99 3.49 18.32
N THR A 240 -6.89 3.58 19.07
CA THR A 240 -6.50 4.81 19.79
C THR A 240 -5.15 5.37 19.37
N HIS A 241 -4.26 4.53 18.82
CA HIS A 241 -2.89 4.90 18.51
C HIS A 241 -2.48 4.44 17.11
N MET A 242 -1.56 5.20 16.54
CA MET A 242 -0.83 4.89 15.31
C MET A 242 0.68 4.95 15.54
N VAL A 243 1.46 4.36 14.64
CA VAL A 243 2.91 4.52 14.65
C VAL A 243 3.23 5.93 14.14
N PRO A 244 4.09 6.71 14.83
CA PRO A 244 4.39 8.09 14.40
C PRO A 244 5.03 8.15 13.01
N ARG A 245 4.85 9.28 12.32
CA ARG A 245 5.47 9.53 11.02
C ARG A 245 6.99 9.47 11.16
N GLN A 246 7.61 8.67 10.31
CA GLN A 246 9.05 8.49 10.28
C GLN A 246 9.51 8.08 8.89
N LYS A 247 10.80 8.29 8.60
CA LYS A 247 11.42 7.73 7.40
C LYS A 247 11.31 6.21 7.43
N ARG A 248 11.26 5.60 6.25
CA ARG A 248 11.14 4.15 6.13
C ARG A 248 12.28 3.44 6.85
N ALA A 249 11.93 2.54 7.75
CA ALA A 249 12.88 1.83 8.61
C ALA A 249 12.41 0.39 8.84
N PRO A 250 13.34 -0.56 9.04
CA PRO A 250 13.01 -1.89 9.49
C PRO A 250 12.52 -1.89 10.94
N THR A 251 11.75 -2.91 11.32
CA THR A 251 11.36 -3.13 12.72
C THR A 251 12.56 -3.32 13.65
N LYS A 252 12.44 -2.99 14.93
CA LYS A 252 13.50 -3.25 15.92
C LYS A 252 13.56 -4.74 16.31
N PRO A 253 14.73 -5.25 16.72
CA PRO A 253 14.83 -6.60 17.28
C PRO A 253 13.93 -6.75 18.52
N SER A 254 13.30 -7.90 18.68
CA SER A 254 12.52 -8.23 19.88
C SER A 254 12.71 -9.69 20.27
N ARG A 255 12.63 -9.96 21.58
CA ARG A 255 12.61 -11.33 22.13
C ARG A 255 11.26 -12.00 21.94
N GLN A 256 10.20 -11.22 21.80
CA GLN A 256 8.86 -11.72 21.52
C GLN A 256 8.68 -11.90 20.01
N GLN A 257 8.00 -12.98 19.62
CA GLN A 257 7.63 -13.18 18.23
C GLN A 257 6.43 -12.31 17.87
N PHE A 258 6.61 -11.48 16.85
CA PHE A 258 5.57 -10.66 16.25
C PHE A 258 5.35 -11.08 14.81
N THR A 259 4.14 -10.87 14.31
CA THR A 259 3.81 -11.14 12.92
C THR A 259 4.23 -9.98 12.02
N ILE A 260 4.14 -10.17 10.70
CA ILE A 260 4.61 -9.18 9.72
C ILE A 260 3.80 -7.88 9.74
N GLU A 261 2.59 -7.91 10.28
CA GLU A 261 1.71 -6.74 10.40
C GLU A 261 2.09 -5.83 11.59
N CYS A 262 3.10 -6.21 12.37
CA CYS A 262 3.57 -5.48 13.56
C CYS A 262 4.78 -4.59 13.27
N MET A 263 4.70 -3.34 13.71
CA MET A 263 5.74 -2.33 13.64
C MET A 263 6.48 -2.26 14.97
N VAL A 264 7.37 -3.23 15.20
CA VAL A 264 8.01 -3.48 16.49
C VAL A 264 9.02 -2.39 16.86
N GLY A 265 8.84 -1.79 18.03
CA GLY A 265 9.72 -0.78 18.62
C GLY A 265 9.77 0.54 17.85
N LEU A 266 8.77 0.79 17.00
CA LEU A 266 8.67 1.98 16.16
C LEU A 266 7.87 3.12 16.80
N GLY A 267 7.44 2.93 18.05
CA GLY A 267 6.76 3.94 18.85
C GLY A 267 5.26 3.96 18.60
N SER A 268 4.57 4.79 19.38
CA SER A 268 3.14 5.04 19.25
C SER A 268 2.83 6.52 19.52
N THR A 269 1.79 7.02 18.85
CA THR A 269 1.22 8.35 19.06
C THR A 269 -0.30 8.24 18.94
N PRO A 270 -1.09 9.09 19.62
CA PRO A 270 -2.53 9.11 19.46
C PRO A 270 -2.97 9.32 18.01
N LEU A 271 -4.07 8.68 17.62
CA LEU A 271 -4.76 9.00 16.36
C LEU A 271 -5.39 10.39 16.44
N PRO A 272 -5.53 11.11 15.30
CA PRO A 272 -6.26 12.36 15.29
C PRO A 272 -7.74 12.13 15.55
N ASP A 273 -8.41 13.08 16.23
CA ASP A 273 -9.82 12.99 16.58
C ASP A 273 -10.73 12.81 15.35
N SER A 274 -10.31 13.37 14.20
CA SER A 274 -11.02 13.24 12.92
C SER A 274 -11.11 11.79 12.42
N PHE A 275 -10.21 10.90 12.86
CA PHE A 275 -10.21 9.51 12.42
C PHE A 275 -11.41 8.73 12.95
N ALA A 276 -11.85 8.98 14.18
CA ALA A 276 -13.00 8.28 14.77
C ALA A 276 -14.26 8.51 13.93
N SER A 277 -14.46 9.75 13.48
CA SER A 277 -15.59 10.15 12.63
C SER A 277 -15.50 9.54 11.24
N ALA A 278 -14.30 9.52 10.64
CA ALA A 278 -14.08 8.88 9.34
C ALA A 278 -14.35 7.37 9.39
N LEU A 279 -13.88 6.70 10.45
CA LEU A 279 -14.09 5.28 10.69
C LEU A 279 -15.58 4.95 10.90
N MET A 280 -16.28 5.74 11.73
CA MET A 280 -17.71 5.54 11.97
C MET A 280 -18.51 5.68 10.67
N ARG A 281 -18.24 6.70 9.86
CA ARG A 281 -18.87 6.88 8.55
C ARG A 281 -18.63 5.67 7.65
N ARG A 282 -17.38 5.18 7.56
CA ARG A 282 -17.05 4.00 6.73
C ARG A 282 -17.81 2.76 7.19
N ARG A 283 -17.94 2.53 8.50
CA ARG A 283 -18.72 1.41 9.05
C ARG A 283 -20.21 1.51 8.74
N LEU A 284 -20.79 2.71 8.83
CA LEU A 284 -22.20 2.93 8.46
C LEU A 284 -22.44 2.64 6.98
N HIS A 285 -21.51 3.03 6.10
CA HIS A 285 -21.58 2.70 4.67
C HIS A 285 -21.48 1.19 4.44
N PHE A 286 -20.50 0.53 5.07
CA PHE A 286 -20.36 -0.93 4.97
C PHE A 286 -21.60 -1.67 5.47
N LEU A 287 -22.13 -1.27 6.63
CA LEU A 287 -23.36 -1.86 7.18
C LEU A 287 -24.54 -1.64 6.24
N GLY A 288 -24.70 -0.45 5.66
CA GLY A 288 -25.79 -0.19 4.72
C GLY A 288 -25.70 -1.04 3.45
N VAL A 289 -24.51 -1.21 2.89
CA VAL A 289 -24.31 -2.08 1.72
C VAL A 289 -24.62 -3.53 2.06
N THR A 290 -24.10 -4.03 3.18
CA THR A 290 -24.26 -5.44 3.58
C THR A 290 -25.67 -5.79 4.04
N THR A 291 -26.45 -4.82 4.52
CA THR A 291 -27.83 -5.02 4.97
C THR A 291 -28.89 -4.57 3.97
N GLY A 292 -28.48 -4.00 2.82
CA GLY A 292 -29.40 -3.45 1.81
C GLY A 292 -30.01 -2.09 2.17
N VAL A 293 -29.59 -1.46 3.28
CA VAL A 293 -30.00 -0.12 3.69
C VAL A 293 -29.14 0.94 2.99
N LEU A 294 -29.29 1.04 1.66
CA LEU A 294 -28.48 1.93 0.82
C LEU A 294 -28.62 3.42 1.18
N GLY A 295 -29.69 3.79 1.90
CA GLY A 295 -29.87 5.13 2.44
C GLY A 295 -28.67 5.63 3.26
N SER A 296 -27.93 4.73 3.92
CA SER A 296 -26.76 5.11 4.70
C SER A 296 -25.63 5.70 3.85
N LEU A 297 -25.57 5.37 2.55
CA LEU A 297 -24.56 5.85 1.62
C LEU A 297 -24.72 7.34 1.27
N HIS A 298 -25.90 7.90 1.50
CA HIS A 298 -26.13 9.34 1.30
C HIS A 298 -25.53 10.20 2.42
N HIS A 299 -25.18 9.61 3.56
CA HIS A 299 -24.54 10.33 4.66
C HIS A 299 -23.03 10.43 4.44
N CYS A 300 -22.61 11.52 3.78
CA CYS A 300 -21.20 11.85 3.54
C CYS A 300 -20.57 12.67 4.67
N GLU A 301 -21.40 13.22 5.56
CA GLU A 301 -20.97 14.07 6.69
C GLU A 301 -20.13 13.29 7.70
N THR A 302 -19.12 13.96 8.26
CA THR A 302 -18.34 13.46 9.40
C THR A 302 -18.80 14.19 10.66
N TYR A 303 -19.20 13.45 11.70
CA TYR A 303 -19.50 14.05 12.99
C TYR A 303 -18.25 14.73 13.55
N SER A 304 -18.31 16.02 13.88
CA SER A 304 -17.27 16.66 14.69
C SER A 304 -17.54 16.32 16.17
N HIS A 305 -16.57 15.71 16.84
CA HIS A 305 -16.60 15.62 18.30
C HIS A 305 -16.36 17.02 18.88
N ASN A 306 -17.43 17.75 19.16
CA ASN A 306 -17.37 18.91 20.05
C ASN A 306 -17.52 18.37 21.48
N PHE A 307 -16.41 17.93 22.09
CA PHE A 307 -16.33 17.69 23.53
C PHE A 307 -15.74 18.92 24.21
#